data_AF-A0A7D6VFR1-F1
#
_entry.id   AF-A0A7D6VFR1-F1
#
_cell.length_a   1.000
_cell.length_b   1.000
_cell.length_c   1.000
_cell.angle_alpha   90.00
_cell.angle_beta   90.00
_cell.angle_gamma   90.00
#
_symmetry.space_group_name_H-M   'P 1'
#
loop_
_entity.id
_entity.type
_entity.pdbx_description
1 polymer ?
#
loop_
_entity_poly.entity_id
_entity_poly.type
_entity_poly.pdbx_seq_one_letter_code
_entity_poly.pdbx_strand_id
1 'polypeptide(L)'
;MITAITFTPALDLASGKLEGNRRGVGTAGVWLLHALLPSTGMAQETVVEVSTWTALHPLTDWIGTGIFHTAVDYTPTGSGDTATQWIAVCTLLLVSLVVATVWSVLDRRRPAYVRLYEWFRLVLRMALASALLLYGMVKLLPSQMAFSLERLVEPFGDMSPMMTLWAQTAGSERYEMALGAAEITAGLLLIVPLTAGLGAVLSFIVALQVLLLNLTYDVPVKLFSFQLLAFATVLAAPEILRIVKASIGHALAPRTPEPLLTTPHGNRIMLAGQLILGLWLLVTAANEGHEAWQTYGNARPQSPLYGIWNVTDFTLSGQQLPALTDFTDTPANSPATPQRFRRHLPRLPLDPAHPLLPLNHPGYTEISIKFPSRSRQ
;
A
#
# COMPACT_ATOMS: atom_id res chain seq x y z
N MET A 1 -12.31 -6.65 5.53
CA MET A 1 -12.61 -5.21 5.80
C MET A 1 -11.41 -4.38 6.30
N ILE A 2 -10.17 -4.88 6.14
CA ILE A 2 -8.91 -4.11 6.21
C ILE A 2 -8.36 -3.98 4.78
N THR A 3 -9.27 -3.87 3.83
CA THR A 3 -8.99 -3.83 2.40
C THR A 3 -8.67 -2.37 2.03
N ALA A 4 -7.64 -2.17 1.20
CA ALA A 4 -7.26 -0.90 0.56
C ALA A 4 -6.52 0.14 1.42
N ILE A 5 -5.27 -0.14 1.80
CA ILE A 5 -4.34 0.91 2.27
C ILE A 5 -3.45 1.48 1.15
N THR A 6 -3.45 0.94 -0.08
CA THR A 6 -2.58 1.55 -1.12
C THR A 6 -3.02 1.42 -2.57
N PHE A 7 -4.09 0.71 -2.92
CA PHE A 7 -4.48 0.57 -4.33
C PHE A 7 -5.99 0.33 -4.51
N THR A 8 -6.79 1.41 -4.56
CA THR A 8 -8.06 1.44 -5.31
C THR A 8 -8.62 2.87 -5.39
N PRO A 9 -8.36 3.65 -6.45
CA PRO A 9 -9.14 4.85 -6.74
C PRO A 9 -10.34 4.56 -7.65
N ALA A 10 -10.33 3.47 -8.42
CA ALA A 10 -11.22 3.34 -9.59
C ALA A 10 -12.57 2.64 -9.35
N LEU A 11 -12.77 1.89 -8.27
CA LEU A 11 -13.99 1.10 -8.04
C LEU A 11 -14.86 1.55 -6.86
N ASP A 12 -14.34 2.35 -5.93
CA ASP A 12 -15.14 2.88 -4.81
C ASP A 12 -16.15 3.96 -5.23
N LEU A 13 -16.04 4.48 -6.46
CA LEU A 13 -17.04 5.38 -7.04
C LEU A 13 -18.36 4.69 -7.42
N ALA A 14 -18.41 3.36 -7.47
CA ALA A 14 -19.62 2.60 -7.85
C ALA A 14 -20.43 2.08 -6.66
N SER A 15 -19.87 2.06 -5.44
CA SER A 15 -20.46 1.35 -4.29
C SER A 15 -21.34 2.20 -3.37
N GLY A 16 -21.44 3.52 -3.59
CA GLY A 16 -22.34 4.41 -2.83
C GLY A 16 -22.08 4.48 -1.33
N LYS A 17 -20.98 3.90 -0.82
CA LYS A 17 -20.60 3.94 0.60
C LYS A 17 -19.71 5.14 0.89
N LEU A 18 -20.26 6.33 0.70
CA LEU A 18 -19.68 7.57 1.22
C LEU A 18 -20.23 7.79 2.63
N GLU A 19 -19.50 7.32 3.63
CA GLU A 19 -19.44 7.95 4.96
C GLU A 19 -18.50 7.15 5.87
N GLY A 20 -17.41 7.79 6.33
CA GLY A 20 -16.68 7.34 7.51
C GLY A 20 -15.20 6.94 7.34
N ASN A 21 -14.64 6.86 6.13
CA ASN A 21 -13.29 6.30 5.99
C ASN A 21 -12.16 7.35 6.02
N ARG A 22 -12.03 8.07 7.15
CA ARG A 22 -10.82 8.85 7.46
C ARG A 22 -9.74 7.91 8.01
N ARG A 23 -9.15 7.04 7.18
CA ARG A 23 -8.09 6.12 7.64
C ARG A 23 -6.76 6.86 7.74
N GLY A 24 -6.15 6.80 8.93
CA GLY A 24 -4.96 7.57 9.30
C GLY A 24 -3.76 7.35 8.38
N VAL A 25 -3.10 8.46 8.07
CA VAL A 25 -1.81 8.49 7.38
C VAL A 25 -0.75 8.09 8.41
N GLY A 26 -0.29 6.84 8.36
CA GLY A 26 0.63 6.29 9.36
C GLY A 26 2.02 6.05 8.82
N THR A 27 3.03 6.65 9.45
CA THR A 27 4.41 6.15 9.40
C THR A 27 4.46 4.68 9.84
N ALA A 28 5.50 3.93 9.45
CA ALA A 28 5.63 2.50 9.76
C ALA A 28 5.58 2.12 11.27
N GLY A 29 5.70 3.09 12.20
CA GLY A 29 5.43 2.88 13.62
C GLY A 29 3.94 2.87 13.98
N VAL A 30 3.19 3.83 13.42
CA VAL A 30 1.71 3.88 13.50
C VAL A 30 1.11 2.69 12.74
N TRP A 31 1.80 2.20 11.71
CA TRP A 31 1.45 1.01 10.94
C TRP A 31 1.33 -0.25 11.80
N LEU A 32 2.31 -0.56 12.66
CA LEU A 32 2.25 -1.74 13.51
C LEU A 32 1.08 -1.65 14.50
N LEU A 33 0.85 -0.46 15.05
CA LEU A 33 -0.31 -0.18 15.90
C LEU A 33 -1.63 -0.39 15.12
N HIS A 34 -1.71 0.11 13.89
CA HIS A 34 -2.85 -0.07 12.99
C HIS A 34 -3.09 -1.51 12.59
N ALA A 35 -2.05 -2.31 12.39
CA ALA A 35 -2.19 -3.72 12.12
C ALA A 35 -2.84 -4.41 13.32
N LEU A 36 -2.42 -4.06 14.54
CA LEU A 36 -2.87 -4.70 15.79
C LEU A 36 -4.30 -4.33 16.20
N LEU A 37 -4.67 -3.05 16.12
CA LEU A 37 -5.92 -2.52 16.70
C LEU A 37 -7.21 -3.19 16.18
N PRO A 38 -7.42 -3.39 14.87
CA PRO A 38 -8.64 -4.03 14.35
C PRO A 38 -8.84 -5.45 14.85
N SER A 39 -7.76 -6.19 15.14
CA SER A 39 -7.85 -7.58 15.60
C SER A 39 -8.30 -7.72 17.05
N THR A 40 -8.31 -6.62 17.80
CA THR A 40 -8.76 -6.57 19.19
C THR A 40 -10.27 -6.35 19.33
N GLY A 41 -11.01 -6.24 18.21
CA GLY A 41 -12.45 -5.99 18.21
C GLY A 41 -12.84 -4.55 18.54
N MET A 42 -11.87 -3.61 18.51
CA MET A 42 -12.14 -2.19 18.70
C MET A 42 -12.99 -1.62 17.56
N ALA A 43 -13.88 -0.69 17.90
CA ALA A 43 -14.70 0.03 16.94
C ALA A 43 -13.80 0.81 15.97
N GLN A 44 -14.15 0.80 14.67
CA GLN A 44 -13.36 1.44 13.62
C GLN A 44 -13.18 2.96 13.85
N GLU A 45 -14.18 3.60 14.47
CA GLU A 45 -14.12 5.02 14.87
C GLU A 45 -13.00 5.28 15.90
N THR A 46 -12.86 4.42 16.90
CA THR A 46 -11.80 4.52 17.91
C THR A 46 -10.42 4.31 17.29
N VAL A 47 -10.30 3.38 16.34
CA VAL A 47 -9.04 3.16 15.60
C VAL A 47 -8.66 4.42 14.81
N VAL A 48 -9.64 5.05 14.15
CA VAL A 48 -9.45 6.30 13.41
C VAL A 48 -9.04 7.44 14.35
N GLU A 49 -9.70 7.59 15.50
CA GLU A 49 -9.35 8.62 16.48
C GLU A 49 -7.94 8.43 17.05
N VAL A 50 -7.57 7.20 17.41
CA VAL A 50 -6.19 6.91 17.85
C VAL A 50 -5.18 7.22 16.73
N SER A 51 -5.54 6.94 15.48
CA SER A 51 -4.68 7.23 14.34
C SER A 51 -4.44 8.72 14.11
N THR A 52 -5.48 9.55 14.22
CA THR A 52 -5.38 11.00 13.97
C THR A 52 -4.51 11.67 15.01
N TRP A 53 -4.65 11.27 16.28
CA TRP A 53 -3.83 11.80 17.36
C TRP A 53 -2.38 11.31 17.29
N THR A 54 -2.14 10.02 17.00
CA THR A 54 -0.78 9.48 16.88
C THR A 54 -0.03 9.98 15.65
N ALA A 55 -0.75 10.32 14.57
CA ALA A 55 -0.19 10.96 13.37
C ALA A 55 -0.01 12.48 13.50
N LEU A 56 -0.33 13.07 14.66
CA LEU A 56 -0.18 14.51 14.94
C LEU A 56 -0.93 15.40 13.93
N HIS A 57 -2.15 15.03 13.54
CA HIS A 57 -2.93 15.80 12.56
C HIS A 57 -3.05 17.30 12.90
N PRO A 58 -3.39 17.71 14.14
CA PRO A 58 -3.51 19.14 14.46
C PRO A 58 -2.22 19.92 14.24
N LEU A 59 -1.07 19.31 14.55
CA LEU A 59 0.24 19.93 14.33
C LEU A 59 0.61 19.93 12.84
N THR A 60 0.25 18.87 12.12
CA THR A 60 0.43 18.76 10.67
C THR A 60 -0.38 19.82 9.93
N ASP A 61 -1.63 20.05 10.34
CA ASP A 61 -2.49 21.10 9.81
C ASP A 61 -1.91 22.50 10.06
N TRP A 62 -1.39 22.72 11.27
CA TRP A 62 -0.73 23.97 11.63
C TRP A 62 0.56 24.21 10.81
N ILE A 63 1.39 23.17 10.62
CA ILE A 63 2.59 23.25 9.77
C ILE A 63 2.23 23.41 8.30
N GLY A 64 1.21 22.70 7.81
CA GLY A 64 0.76 22.77 6.43
C GLY A 64 0.29 24.17 6.06
N THR A 65 -0.55 24.77 6.90
CA THR A 65 -1.05 26.14 6.69
C THR A 65 0.01 27.20 6.96
N GLY A 66 0.81 27.04 8.02
CA GLY A 66 1.79 28.03 8.46
C GLY A 66 3.07 28.08 7.63
N ILE A 67 3.68 26.92 7.35
CA ILE A 67 4.98 26.81 6.67
C ILE A 67 4.80 26.57 5.17
N PHE A 68 3.90 25.67 4.79
CA PHE A 68 3.74 25.22 3.40
C PHE A 68 2.61 25.95 2.65
N HIS A 69 1.87 26.84 3.32
CA HIS A 69 0.72 27.55 2.77
C HIS A 69 -0.27 26.66 2.01
N THR A 70 -0.40 25.40 2.45
CA THR A 70 -1.20 24.37 1.79
C THR A 70 -2.17 23.77 2.79
N ALA A 71 -3.46 23.77 2.44
CA ALA A 71 -4.47 23.09 3.25
C ALA A 71 -4.25 21.57 3.14
N VAL A 72 -4.15 20.91 4.29
CA VAL A 72 -3.95 19.47 4.36
C VAL A 72 -5.27 18.77 4.03
N ASP A 73 -5.24 17.88 3.04
CA ASP A 73 -6.38 17.04 2.66
C ASP A 73 -6.10 15.57 2.98
N TYR A 74 -6.93 14.99 3.83
CA TYR A 74 -6.84 13.61 4.27
C TYR A 74 -7.74 12.66 3.47
N THR A 75 -8.31 13.12 2.35
CA THR A 75 -9.07 12.25 1.46
C THR A 75 -8.21 11.08 0.96
N PRO A 76 -8.68 9.83 1.07
CA PRO A 76 -7.95 8.69 0.53
C PRO A 76 -7.87 8.78 -1.00
N THR A 77 -6.64 8.88 -1.53
CA THR A 77 -6.39 8.94 -2.98
C THR A 77 -5.83 7.63 -3.54
N GLY A 78 -5.46 6.69 -2.66
CA GLY A 78 -4.64 5.52 -3.01
C GLY A 78 -3.14 5.85 -3.18
N SER A 79 -2.75 7.12 -3.12
CA SER A 79 -1.34 7.53 -3.11
C SER A 79 -0.77 7.57 -1.68
N GLY A 80 0.47 7.11 -1.54
CA GLY A 80 1.34 7.25 -0.36
C GLY A 80 2.24 8.48 -0.39
N ASP A 81 2.17 9.30 -1.46
CA ASP A 81 3.05 10.46 -1.69
C ASP A 81 2.28 11.79 -1.90
N THR A 82 1.11 11.94 -1.28
CA THR A 82 0.32 13.20 -1.30
C THR A 82 1.03 14.33 -0.56
N ALA A 83 0.69 15.59 -0.88
CA ALA A 83 1.22 16.76 -0.16
C ALA A 83 1.01 16.64 1.36
N THR A 84 -0.16 16.16 1.77
CA THR A 84 -0.49 15.83 3.16
C THR A 84 0.51 14.87 3.81
N GLN A 85 0.86 13.78 3.12
CA GLN A 85 1.82 12.79 3.62
C GLN A 85 3.23 13.37 3.75
N TRP A 86 3.68 14.19 2.79
CA TRP A 86 4.96 14.89 2.89
C TRP A 86 5.03 15.86 4.07
N ILE A 87 3.96 16.64 4.27
CA ILE A 87 3.85 17.58 5.40
C ILE A 87 3.81 16.82 6.74
N ALA A 88 3.09 15.69 6.81
CA ALA A 88 3.03 14.85 8.00
C ALA A 88 4.40 14.25 8.36
N VAL A 89 5.14 13.73 7.37
CA VAL A 89 6.51 13.22 7.60
C VAL A 89 7.45 14.34 8.03
N CYS A 90 7.37 15.53 7.42
CA CYS A 90 8.15 16.69 7.84
C CYS A 90 7.85 17.07 9.30
N THR A 91 6.57 17.11 9.67
CA THR A 91 6.12 17.37 11.05
C THR A 91 6.72 16.38 12.04
N LEU A 92 6.67 15.08 11.72
CA LEU A 92 7.25 14.04 12.57
C LEU A 92 8.76 14.13 12.67
N LEU A 93 9.46 14.50 11.60
CA LEU A 93 10.91 14.72 11.62
C LEU A 93 11.30 15.90 12.52
N LEU A 94 10.56 17.01 12.46
CA LEU A 94 10.79 18.17 13.32
C LEU A 94 10.57 17.82 14.80
N VAL A 95 9.47 17.14 15.11
CA VAL A 95 9.18 16.69 16.48
C VAL A 95 10.26 15.71 16.96
N SER A 96 10.64 14.75 16.11
CA SER A 96 11.69 13.77 16.45
C SER A 96 13.03 14.44 16.73
N LEU A 97 13.40 15.46 15.95
CA LEU A 97 14.63 16.24 16.17
C LEU A 97 14.61 16.99 17.51
N VAL A 98 13.48 17.62 17.85
CA VAL A 98 13.32 18.32 19.14
C VAL A 98 13.42 17.32 20.29
N VAL A 99 12.69 16.21 20.23
CA VAL A 99 12.70 15.17 21.27
C VAL A 99 14.10 14.58 21.43
N ALA A 100 14.78 14.24 20.34
CA ALA A 100 16.13 13.72 20.37
C ALA A 100 17.11 14.73 20.99
N THR A 101 17.01 16.01 20.64
CA THR A 101 17.86 17.08 21.17
C THR A 101 17.66 17.24 22.68
N VAL A 102 16.40 17.35 23.12
CA VAL A 102 16.07 17.47 24.55
C VAL A 102 16.55 16.26 25.33
N TRP A 103 16.30 15.05 24.81
CA TRP A 103 16.78 13.80 25.41
C TRP A 103 18.30 13.78 25.56
N SER A 104 19.04 14.10 24.49
CA SER A 104 20.50 14.11 24.50
C SER A 104 21.09 15.12 25.47
N VAL A 105 20.45 16.29 25.65
CA VAL A 105 20.90 17.30 26.63
C VAL A 105 20.65 16.84 28.06
N LEU A 106 19.47 16.28 28.34
CA LEU A 106 19.06 15.86 29.69
C LEU A 106 19.86 14.64 30.17
N ASP A 107 20.06 13.64 29.31
CA ASP A 107 20.68 12.36 29.70
C ASP A 107 22.13 12.21 29.22
N ARG A 108 22.81 13.35 28.99
CA ARG A 108 24.23 13.45 28.57
C ARG A 108 25.25 12.70 29.44
N ARG A 109 24.86 12.25 30.64
CA ARG A 109 25.73 11.54 31.59
C ARG A 109 25.75 10.03 31.39
N ARG A 110 24.85 9.47 30.57
CA ARG A 110 24.82 8.03 30.26
C ARG A 110 25.50 7.76 28.93
N PRO A 111 26.65 7.04 28.91
CA PRO A 111 27.44 6.88 27.68
C PRO A 111 26.88 5.82 26.70
N ALA A 112 26.04 4.88 27.16
CA ALA A 112 25.51 3.81 26.31
C ALA A 112 24.11 3.33 26.76
N TYR A 113 23.24 3.06 25.78
CA TYR A 113 21.88 2.58 25.98
C TYR A 113 21.66 1.19 25.36
N VAL A 114 22.46 0.20 25.75
CA VAL A 114 22.44 -1.13 25.12
C VAL A 114 21.04 -1.76 25.12
N ARG A 115 20.33 -1.75 26.26
CA ARG A 115 18.97 -2.32 26.34
C ARG A 115 17.95 -1.54 25.52
N LEU A 116 17.95 -0.21 25.61
CA LEU A 116 17.01 0.62 24.85
C LEU A 116 17.21 0.42 23.34
N TYR A 117 18.47 0.28 22.90
CA TYR A 117 18.81 0.00 21.52
C TYR A 117 18.28 -1.37 21.06
N GLU A 118 18.39 -2.41 21.88
CA GLU A 118 17.82 -3.73 21.54
C GLU A 118 16.28 -3.71 21.49
N TRP A 119 15.62 -2.96 22.38
CA TRP A 119 14.18 -2.71 22.29
C TRP A 119 13.79 -1.93 21.03
N PHE A 120 14.55 -0.89 20.68
CA PHE A 120 14.34 -0.14 19.45
C PHE A 120 14.49 -1.03 18.22
N ARG A 121 15.52 -1.86 18.16
CA ARG A 121 15.71 -2.85 17.08
C ARG A 121 14.58 -3.86 17.02
N LEU A 122 14.04 -4.31 18.15
CA LEU A 122 12.88 -5.19 18.18
C LEU A 122 11.66 -4.53 17.52
N VAL A 123 11.37 -3.26 17.87
CA VAL A 123 10.25 -2.51 17.28
C VAL A 123 10.44 -2.35 15.78
N LEU A 124 11.62 -1.90 15.33
CA LEU A 124 11.92 -1.78 13.89
C LEU A 124 11.74 -3.11 13.16
N ARG A 125 12.23 -4.20 13.77
CA ARG A 125 12.17 -5.54 13.19
C ARG A 125 10.72 -6.02 13.02
N MET A 126 9.87 -5.81 14.02
CA MET A 126 8.45 -6.19 13.94
C MET A 126 7.66 -5.30 12.99
N ALA A 127 7.95 -4.00 12.92
CA ALA A 127 7.34 -3.08 11.96
C ALA A 127 7.75 -3.40 10.51
N LEU A 128 9.03 -3.71 10.28
CA LEU A 128 9.51 -4.11 8.97
C LEU A 128 8.96 -5.49 8.56
N ALA A 129 8.93 -6.46 9.48
CA ALA A 129 8.36 -7.77 9.23
C ALA A 129 6.86 -7.68 8.89
N SER A 130 6.08 -6.88 9.61
CA SER A 130 4.65 -6.73 9.32
C SER A 130 4.41 -6.15 7.92
N ALA A 131 5.16 -5.12 7.52
CA ALA A 131 5.07 -4.54 6.18
C ALA A 131 5.44 -5.57 5.11
N LEU A 132 6.57 -6.27 5.25
CA LEU A 132 7.03 -7.25 4.26
C LEU A 132 6.10 -8.45 4.14
N LEU A 133 5.51 -8.93 5.24
CA LEU A 133 4.53 -10.01 5.20
C LEU A 133 3.26 -9.59 4.45
N LEU A 134 2.75 -8.37 4.68
CA LEU A 134 1.55 -7.91 4.00
C LEU A 134 1.79 -7.68 2.50
N TYR A 135 2.79 -6.87 2.15
CA TYR A 135 3.11 -6.58 0.74
C TYR A 135 3.55 -7.84 0.00
N GLY A 136 4.29 -8.72 0.70
CA GLY A 136 4.70 -10.00 0.14
C GLY A 136 3.53 -10.92 -0.13
N MET A 137 2.49 -10.94 0.72
CA MET A 137 1.32 -11.78 0.51
C MET A 137 0.47 -11.34 -0.68
N VAL A 138 0.27 -10.04 -0.88
CA VAL A 138 -0.50 -9.53 -2.04
C VAL A 138 0.24 -9.70 -3.38
N LYS A 139 1.55 -9.97 -3.35
CA LYS A 139 2.33 -10.41 -4.52
C LYS A 139 2.36 -11.93 -4.68
N LEU A 140 2.47 -12.66 -3.56
CA LEU A 140 2.45 -14.12 -3.55
C LEU A 140 1.10 -14.67 -4.03
N LEU A 141 0.02 -13.97 -3.70
CA LEU A 141 -1.32 -14.18 -4.24
C LEU A 141 -1.61 -13.04 -5.23
N PRO A 142 -1.36 -13.21 -6.54
CA PRO A 142 -1.28 -12.14 -7.53
C PRO A 142 -2.49 -11.21 -7.52
N SER A 143 -2.38 -10.13 -6.75
CA SER A 143 -3.45 -9.17 -6.48
C SER A 143 -2.96 -7.73 -6.52
N GLN A 144 -1.67 -7.50 -6.29
CA GLN A 144 -1.09 -6.17 -6.41
C GLN A 144 -0.91 -5.74 -7.87
N MET A 145 -0.38 -6.62 -8.71
CA MET A 145 -0.17 -6.36 -10.14
C MET A 145 -1.10 -7.21 -11.00
N ALA A 146 -2.34 -7.39 -10.53
CA ALA A 146 -3.35 -8.19 -11.19
C ALA A 146 -3.49 -7.83 -12.69
N PHE A 147 -3.72 -8.86 -13.50
CA PHE A 147 -3.89 -8.69 -14.94
C PHE A 147 -5.18 -7.95 -15.24
N SER A 148 -5.11 -7.02 -16.18
CA SER A 148 -6.25 -6.20 -16.58
C SER A 148 -6.31 -6.03 -18.09
N LEU A 149 -7.51 -6.17 -18.65
CA LEU A 149 -7.74 -6.17 -20.10
C LEU A 149 -7.50 -4.80 -20.72
N GLU A 150 -7.71 -3.71 -19.97
CA GLU A 150 -7.41 -2.36 -20.47
C GLU A 150 -5.94 -2.22 -20.89
N ARG A 151 -5.02 -2.96 -20.27
CA ARG A 151 -3.58 -2.91 -20.59
C ARG A 151 -3.24 -3.50 -21.96
N LEU A 152 -4.13 -4.31 -22.55
CA LEU A 152 -3.91 -4.93 -23.86
C LEU A 152 -4.32 -4.00 -25.02
N VAL A 153 -5.17 -3.01 -24.75
CA VAL A 153 -5.70 -2.09 -25.76
C VAL A 153 -5.09 -0.69 -25.67
N GLU A 154 -4.40 -0.38 -24.58
CA GLU A 154 -3.63 0.86 -24.42
C GLU A 154 -2.30 0.76 -25.19
N PRO A 155 -1.99 1.71 -26.10
CA PRO A 155 -0.69 1.78 -26.74
C PRO A 155 0.43 1.94 -25.70
N PHE A 156 1.52 1.20 -25.87
CA PHE A 156 2.65 1.24 -24.92
C PHE A 156 3.22 2.65 -24.70
N GLY A 157 3.21 3.49 -25.73
CA GLY A 157 3.72 4.86 -25.66
C GLY A 157 2.87 5.80 -24.79
N ASP A 158 1.61 5.45 -24.54
CA ASP A 158 0.67 6.25 -23.74
C ASP A 158 0.61 5.79 -22.28
N MET A 159 1.18 4.61 -21.97
CA MET A 159 1.22 4.08 -20.62
C MET A 159 2.09 4.95 -19.71
N SER A 160 1.59 5.25 -18.51
CA SER A 160 2.43 5.83 -17.46
C SER A 160 3.57 4.87 -17.07
N PRO A 161 4.72 5.36 -16.56
CA PRO A 161 5.81 4.49 -16.12
C PRO A 161 5.37 3.42 -15.12
N MET A 162 4.53 3.78 -14.15
CA MET A 162 3.95 2.83 -13.20
C MET A 162 3.15 1.75 -13.92
N MET A 163 2.33 2.12 -14.91
CA MET A 163 1.52 1.16 -15.65
C MET A 163 2.37 0.21 -16.49
N THR A 164 3.47 0.70 -17.08
CA THR A 164 4.45 -0.15 -17.76
C THR A 164 5.02 -1.22 -16.81
N LEU A 165 5.44 -0.83 -15.61
CA LEU A 165 5.96 -1.76 -14.59
C LEU A 165 4.90 -2.79 -14.15
N TRP A 166 3.66 -2.34 -13.95
CA TRP A 166 2.53 -3.20 -13.58
C TRP A 166 2.20 -4.18 -14.70
N ALA A 167 2.12 -3.73 -15.95
CA ALA A 167 1.86 -4.57 -17.11
C ALA A 167 2.95 -5.63 -17.30
N GLN A 168 4.22 -5.23 -17.20
CA GLN A 168 5.36 -6.15 -17.29
C GLN A 168 5.28 -7.24 -16.23
N THR A 169 5.04 -6.87 -14.97
CA THR A 169 5.00 -7.84 -13.87
C THR A 169 3.78 -8.75 -13.98
N ALA A 170 2.62 -8.19 -14.33
CA ALA A 170 1.39 -8.96 -14.58
C ALA A 170 1.52 -9.97 -15.72
N GLY A 171 2.41 -9.72 -16.69
CA GLY A 171 2.71 -10.64 -17.78
C GLY A 171 3.31 -11.96 -17.31
N SER A 172 3.81 -12.04 -16.08
CA SER A 172 4.30 -13.29 -15.47
C SER A 172 3.92 -13.37 -13.99
N GLU A 173 2.79 -14.03 -13.70
CA GLU A 173 2.35 -14.27 -12.32
C GLU A 173 3.45 -14.91 -11.46
N ARG A 174 4.22 -15.85 -12.02
CA ARG A 174 5.32 -16.52 -11.31
C ARG A 174 6.41 -15.54 -10.87
N TYR A 175 6.65 -14.50 -11.66
CA TYR A 175 7.61 -13.44 -11.31
C TYR A 175 7.06 -12.58 -10.15
N GLU A 176 5.78 -12.17 -10.20
CA GLU A 176 5.13 -11.46 -9.09
C GLU A 176 5.17 -12.31 -7.80
N MET A 177 4.83 -13.60 -7.90
CA MET A 177 4.87 -14.53 -6.78
C MET A 177 6.28 -14.68 -6.19
N ALA A 178 7.33 -14.70 -7.04
CA ALA A 178 8.71 -14.78 -6.58
C ALA A 178 9.14 -13.53 -5.82
N LEU A 179 8.73 -12.34 -6.25
CA LEU A 179 8.95 -11.09 -5.52
C LEU A 179 8.25 -11.13 -4.15
N GLY A 180 7.00 -11.61 -4.10
CA GLY A 180 6.26 -11.79 -2.86
C GLY A 180 6.88 -12.81 -1.91
N ALA A 181 7.38 -13.92 -2.45
CA ALA A 181 8.06 -14.95 -1.67
C ALA A 181 9.35 -14.42 -1.03
N ALA A 182 10.11 -13.57 -1.73
CA ALA A 182 11.30 -12.93 -1.20
C ALA A 182 10.97 -12.00 -0.02
N GLU A 183 9.91 -11.19 -0.14
CA GLU A 183 9.40 -10.32 0.93
C GLU A 183 8.94 -11.12 2.15
N ILE A 184 8.13 -12.16 1.95
CA ILE A 184 7.66 -13.03 3.04
C ILE A 184 8.83 -13.71 3.74
N THR A 185 9.78 -14.25 2.98
CA THR A 185 10.97 -14.90 3.53
C THR A 185 11.77 -13.92 4.40
N ALA A 186 11.97 -12.69 3.92
CA ALA A 186 12.63 -11.65 4.68
C ALA A 186 11.90 -11.34 6.00
N GLY A 187 10.57 -11.17 5.94
CA GLY A 187 9.72 -10.93 7.11
C GLY A 187 9.74 -12.08 8.13
N LEU A 188 9.67 -13.33 7.68
CA LEU A 188 9.73 -14.51 8.54
C LEU A 188 11.09 -14.64 9.24
N LEU A 189 12.19 -14.42 8.51
CA LEU A 189 13.53 -14.45 9.08
C LEU A 189 13.73 -13.33 10.12
N LEU A 190 13.08 -12.18 9.94
CA LEU A 190 13.09 -11.10 10.92
C LEU A 190 12.36 -11.46 12.22
N ILE A 191 11.37 -12.35 12.24
CA ILE A 191 10.62 -12.67 13.47
C ILE A 191 11.51 -13.44 14.47
N VAL A 192 12.27 -14.43 13.99
CA VAL A 192 13.10 -15.28 14.84
C VAL A 192 14.44 -14.58 15.14
N PRO A 193 14.81 -14.31 16.41
CA PRO A 193 16.04 -13.58 16.76
C PRO A 193 17.32 -14.19 16.19
N LEU A 194 17.36 -15.52 16.07
CA LEU A 194 18.50 -16.26 15.54
C LEU A 194 18.73 -15.96 14.05
N THR A 195 17.66 -15.80 13.27
CA THR A 195 17.74 -15.56 11.82
C THR A 195 17.62 -14.09 11.44
N ALA A 196 17.35 -13.21 12.42
CA ALA A 196 17.06 -11.80 12.19
C ALA A 196 18.16 -11.06 11.42
N GLY A 197 19.43 -11.47 11.55
CA GLY A 197 20.53 -10.91 10.77
C GLY A 197 20.39 -11.18 9.27
N LEU A 198 20.06 -12.42 8.89
CA LEU A 198 19.79 -12.79 7.49
C LEU A 198 18.54 -12.08 6.97
N GLY A 199 17.48 -12.06 7.77
CA GLY A 199 16.25 -11.34 7.46
C GLY A 199 16.50 -9.85 7.21
N ALA A 200 17.36 -9.21 8.00
CA ALA A 200 17.68 -7.78 7.84
C ALA A 200 18.41 -7.50 6.52
N VAL A 201 19.41 -8.32 6.16
CA VAL A 201 20.13 -8.16 4.89
C VAL A 201 19.20 -8.40 3.70
N LEU A 202 18.38 -9.45 3.72
CA LEU A 202 17.41 -9.71 2.66
C LEU A 202 16.38 -8.58 2.56
N SER A 203 15.88 -8.09 3.69
CA SER A 203 14.95 -6.95 3.74
C SER A 203 15.57 -5.69 3.15
N PHE A 204 16.86 -5.44 3.37
CA PHE A 204 17.56 -4.31 2.77
C PHE A 204 17.59 -4.42 1.25
N ILE A 205 17.93 -5.59 0.71
CA ILE A 205 17.97 -5.83 -0.75
C ILE A 205 16.58 -5.61 -1.36
N VAL A 206 15.55 -6.21 -0.75
CA VAL A 206 14.16 -6.11 -1.20
C VAL A 206 13.64 -4.68 -1.11
N ALA A 207 13.82 -4.00 0.03
CA ALA A 207 13.37 -2.62 0.20
C ALA A 207 14.10 -1.64 -0.73
N LEU A 208 15.40 -1.88 -1.00
CA LEU A 208 16.17 -1.09 -1.96
C LEU A 208 15.61 -1.26 -3.37
N GLN A 209 15.32 -2.49 -3.79
CA GLN A 209 14.69 -2.76 -5.08
C GLN A 209 13.33 -2.04 -5.18
N VAL A 210 12.47 -2.17 -4.18
CA VAL A 210 11.15 -1.52 -4.15
C VAL A 210 11.30 0.01 -4.23
N LEU A 211 12.20 0.61 -3.46
CA LEU A 211 12.44 2.05 -3.52
C LEU A 211 12.95 2.48 -4.91
N LEU A 212 13.89 1.74 -5.49
CA LEU A 212 14.38 2.04 -6.84
C LEU A 212 13.25 2.02 -7.86
N LEU A 213 12.42 0.98 -7.84
CA LEU A 213 11.25 0.90 -8.72
C LEU A 213 10.29 2.08 -8.49
N ASN A 214 10.03 2.45 -7.24
CA ASN A 214 9.15 3.57 -6.94
C ASN A 214 9.68 4.91 -7.44
N LEU A 215 11.00 5.11 -7.40
CA LEU A 215 11.65 6.32 -7.90
C LEU A 215 11.73 6.34 -9.43
N THR A 216 12.02 5.20 -10.08
CA THR A 216 12.25 5.15 -11.54
C THR A 216 10.98 4.96 -12.35
N TYR A 217 9.95 4.32 -11.79
CA TYR A 217 8.65 4.09 -12.44
C TYR A 217 7.53 4.94 -11.82
N ASP A 218 7.90 5.96 -11.04
CA ASP A 218 6.97 6.91 -10.40
C ASP A 218 5.81 6.24 -9.66
N VAL A 219 6.09 5.14 -8.95
CA VAL A 219 5.08 4.50 -8.11
C VAL A 219 4.83 5.41 -6.89
N PRO A 220 3.59 5.76 -6.57
CA PRO A 220 3.28 6.80 -5.57
C PRO A 220 3.30 6.25 -4.14
N VAL A 221 4.39 5.58 -3.73
CA VAL A 221 4.62 5.04 -2.39
C VAL A 221 6.09 5.18 -1.95
N LYS A 222 6.75 6.27 -2.37
CA LYS A 222 8.17 6.55 -2.14
C LYS A 222 8.48 6.84 -0.68
N LEU A 223 7.63 7.60 0.02
CA LEU A 223 7.81 7.91 1.44
C LEU A 223 7.85 6.64 2.29
N PHE A 224 6.91 5.74 2.05
CA PHE A 224 6.79 4.50 2.80
C PHE A 224 7.94 3.54 2.47
N SER A 225 8.29 3.34 1.19
CA SER A 225 9.41 2.48 0.82
C SER A 225 10.76 3.01 1.31
N PHE A 226 10.94 4.33 1.34
CA PHE A 226 12.12 4.96 1.95
C PHE A 226 12.21 4.65 3.45
N GLN A 227 11.10 4.73 4.17
CA GLN A 227 11.06 4.40 5.59
C GLN A 227 11.42 2.92 5.84
N LEU A 228 10.88 1.99 5.04
CA LEU A 228 11.24 0.58 5.13
C LEU A 228 12.72 0.35 4.85
N LEU A 229 13.29 1.03 3.85
CA LEU A 229 14.72 0.96 3.56
C LEU A 229 15.55 1.52 4.72
N ALA A 230 15.13 2.62 5.36
CA ALA A 230 15.80 3.17 6.53
C ALA A 230 15.81 2.16 7.69
N PHE A 231 14.68 1.51 7.96
CA PHE A 231 14.58 0.46 8.99
C PHE A 231 15.48 -0.74 8.66
N ALA A 232 15.41 -1.22 7.42
CA ALA A 232 16.23 -2.32 6.94
C ALA A 232 17.72 -1.97 7.03
N THR A 233 18.11 -0.74 6.69
CA THR A 233 19.50 -0.26 6.77
C THR A 233 20.01 -0.27 8.21
N VAL A 234 19.23 0.26 9.16
CA VAL A 234 19.61 0.25 10.59
C VAL A 234 19.80 -1.18 11.11
N LEU A 235 18.92 -2.11 10.70
CA LEU A 235 18.99 -3.51 11.11
C LEU A 235 20.12 -4.28 10.43
N ALA A 236 20.35 -4.02 9.14
CA ALA A 236 21.30 -4.75 8.29
C ALA A 236 22.74 -4.24 8.40
N ALA A 237 22.94 -2.95 8.70
CA ALA A 237 24.27 -2.32 8.79
C ALA A 237 25.30 -3.15 9.58
N PRO A 238 25.03 -3.62 10.82
CA PRO A 238 26.00 -4.44 11.56
C PRO A 238 26.29 -5.79 10.87
N GLU A 239 25.33 -6.38 10.16
CA GLU A 239 25.54 -7.64 9.44
C GLU A 239 26.28 -7.44 8.12
N ILE A 240 25.96 -6.38 7.37
CA ILE A 240 26.69 -6.01 6.15
C ILE A 240 28.16 -5.75 6.48
N LEU A 241 28.45 -5.02 7.56
CA LEU A 241 29.83 -4.79 8.00
C LEU A 241 30.56 -6.09 8.36
N ARG A 242 29.85 -7.05 8.97
CA ARG A 242 30.42 -8.38 9.27
C ARG A 242 30.68 -9.16 7.98
N ILE A 243 29.74 -9.19 7.06
CA ILE A 243 29.90 -9.83 5.74
C ILE A 243 31.12 -9.25 5.04
N VAL A 244 31.24 -7.92 4.94
CA VAL A 244 32.39 -7.26 4.33
C VAL A 244 33.69 -7.67 5.04
N LYS A 245 33.75 -7.60 6.38
CA LYS A 245 34.92 -8.02 7.17
C LYS A 245 35.32 -9.48 6.92
N ALA A 246 34.35 -10.39 6.87
CA ALA A 246 34.60 -11.79 6.55
C ALA A 246 35.11 -11.97 5.11
N SER A 247 34.52 -11.24 4.14
CA SER A 247 34.94 -11.29 2.73
C SER A 247 36.37 -10.79 2.52
N ILE A 248 36.86 -9.87 3.36
CA ILE A 248 38.27 -9.44 3.37
C ILE A 248 39.16 -10.28 4.32
N GLY A 249 38.70 -11.46 4.73
CA GLY A 249 39.51 -12.45 5.46
C GLY A 249 39.65 -12.24 6.97
N HIS A 250 38.86 -11.35 7.59
CA HIS A 250 38.91 -11.17 9.04
C HIS A 250 38.08 -12.24 9.76
N ALA A 251 38.66 -12.84 10.81
CA ALA A 251 37.91 -13.73 11.70
C ALA A 251 36.81 -12.94 12.43
N LEU A 252 35.60 -13.49 12.45
CA LEU A 252 34.45 -12.90 13.13
C LEU A 252 34.12 -13.67 14.41
N ALA A 253 33.85 -12.94 15.49
CA ALA A 253 33.26 -13.54 16.67
C ALA A 253 31.84 -14.05 16.36
N PRO A 254 31.44 -15.21 16.95
CA PRO A 254 30.05 -15.65 16.95
C PRO A 254 29.16 -14.55 17.52
N ARG A 255 28.01 -14.30 16.87
CA ARG A 255 27.02 -13.37 17.39
C ARG A 255 25.94 -14.14 18.11
N THR A 256 25.86 -13.94 19.42
CA THR A 256 24.71 -14.35 20.21
C THR A 256 23.70 -13.20 20.26
N PRO A 257 22.39 -13.46 20.12
CA PRO A 257 21.38 -12.44 20.37
C PRO A 257 21.56 -11.87 21.79
N GLU A 258 21.63 -10.54 21.91
CA GLU A 258 21.68 -9.88 23.20
C GLU A 258 20.33 -10.09 23.93
N PRO A 259 20.33 -10.50 25.20
CA PRO A 259 19.09 -10.69 25.95
C PRO A 259 18.37 -9.36 26.19
N LEU A 260 17.07 -9.32 25.86
CA LEU A 260 16.22 -8.14 26.06
C LEU A 260 15.88 -7.90 27.53
N LEU A 261 15.74 -8.99 28.29
CA LEU A 261 15.44 -9.00 29.71
C LEU A 261 16.60 -9.59 30.51
N THR A 262 16.70 -9.25 31.79
CA THR A 262 17.78 -9.74 32.67
C THR A 262 17.63 -11.22 33.03
N THR A 263 16.41 -11.77 32.99
CA THR A 263 16.12 -13.13 33.42
C THR A 263 16.00 -14.09 32.23
N PRO A 264 16.50 -15.34 32.35
CA PRO A 264 16.40 -16.32 31.26
C PRO A 264 14.94 -16.71 30.96
N HIS A 265 14.11 -16.82 32.00
CA HIS A 265 12.67 -17.06 31.85
C HIS A 265 11.97 -15.90 31.10
N GLY A 266 12.30 -14.65 31.43
CA GLY A 266 11.78 -13.49 30.73
C GLY A 266 12.15 -13.49 29.24
N ASN A 267 13.40 -13.80 28.90
CA ASN A 267 13.82 -13.90 27.50
C ASN A 267 13.11 -15.02 26.73
N ARG A 268 12.78 -16.14 27.39
CA ARG A 268 11.97 -17.21 26.77
C ARG A 268 10.53 -16.77 26.52
N ILE A 269 9.90 -16.07 27.48
CA ILE A 269 8.57 -15.47 27.29
C ILE A 269 8.62 -14.45 26.15
N MET A 270 9.66 -13.61 26.11
CA MET A 270 9.83 -12.61 25.06
C MET A 270 9.97 -13.26 23.68
N LEU A 271 10.78 -14.32 23.56
CA LEU A 271 10.87 -15.11 22.33
C LEU A 271 9.50 -15.69 21.94
N ALA A 272 8.79 -16.31 22.88
CA ALA A 272 7.46 -16.84 22.63
C ALA A 272 6.49 -15.74 22.17
N GLY A 273 6.49 -14.57 22.81
CA GLY A 273 5.67 -13.42 22.44
C GLY A 273 6.00 -12.91 21.03
N GLN A 274 7.27 -12.88 20.64
CA GLN A 274 7.68 -12.52 19.28
C GLN A 274 7.20 -13.54 18.25
N LEU A 275 7.27 -14.83 18.55
CA LEU A 275 6.80 -15.89 17.65
C LEU A 275 5.27 -15.85 17.52
N ILE A 276 4.55 -15.64 18.62
CA ILE A 276 3.08 -15.49 18.62
C ILE A 276 2.69 -14.25 17.81
N LEU A 277 3.34 -13.11 18.03
CA LEU A 277 3.10 -11.89 17.26
C LEU A 277 3.40 -12.11 15.77
N GLY A 278 4.52 -12.77 15.46
CA GLY A 278 4.89 -13.07 14.08
C GLY A 278 3.92 -14.02 13.38
N LEU A 279 3.45 -15.06 14.08
CA LEU A 279 2.42 -15.97 13.57
C LEU A 279 1.10 -15.24 13.34
N TRP A 280 0.70 -14.39 14.29
CA TRP A 280 -0.50 -13.58 14.16
C TRP A 280 -0.40 -12.62 12.96
N LEU A 281 0.73 -11.92 12.79
CA LEU A 281 0.99 -11.08 11.61
C LEU A 281 0.92 -11.86 10.30
N LEU A 282 1.50 -13.07 10.26
CA LEU A 282 1.46 -13.94 9.09
C LEU A 282 0.04 -14.37 8.74
N VAL A 283 -0.76 -14.78 9.73
CA VAL A 283 -2.16 -15.18 9.53
C VAL A 283 -3.00 -14.01 9.04
N THR A 284 -2.82 -12.82 9.64
CA THR A 284 -3.50 -11.60 9.20
C THR A 284 -3.15 -11.26 7.75
N ALA A 285 -1.85 -11.24 7.41
CA ALA A 285 -1.40 -11.00 6.04
C ALA A 285 -1.95 -12.04 5.07
N ALA A 286 -1.97 -13.33 5.43
CA ALA A 286 -2.52 -14.41 4.62
C ALA A 286 -4.03 -14.24 4.35
N ASN A 287 -4.81 -13.89 5.38
CA ASN A 287 -6.23 -13.63 5.23
C ASN A 287 -6.50 -12.41 4.34
N GLU A 288 -5.77 -11.31 4.55
CA GLU A 288 -5.90 -10.10 3.73
C GLU A 288 -5.49 -10.35 2.28
N GLY A 289 -4.38 -11.05 2.05
CA GLY A 289 -3.94 -11.42 0.72
C GLY A 289 -4.92 -12.37 0.01
N HIS A 290 -5.55 -13.28 0.75
CA HIS A 290 -6.59 -14.15 0.21
C HIS A 290 -7.86 -13.37 -0.17
N GLU A 291 -8.32 -12.46 0.71
CA GLU A 291 -9.45 -11.55 0.42
C GLU A 291 -9.14 -10.69 -0.81
N ALA A 292 -7.93 -10.14 -0.90
CA ALA A 292 -7.46 -9.34 -2.02
C ALA A 292 -7.48 -10.13 -3.34
N TRP A 293 -6.95 -11.36 -3.32
CA TRP A 293 -6.87 -12.22 -4.48
C TRP A 293 -8.23 -12.61 -5.05
N GLN A 294 -9.21 -12.85 -4.17
CA GLN A 294 -10.59 -13.17 -4.54
C GLN A 294 -11.42 -11.95 -4.96
N THR A 295 -11.09 -10.76 -4.46
CA THR A 295 -11.91 -9.56 -4.71
C THR A 295 -11.45 -8.78 -5.94
N TYR A 296 -10.15 -8.51 -6.05
CA TYR A 296 -9.58 -7.69 -7.13
C TYR A 296 -8.35 -8.31 -7.80
N GLY A 297 -7.78 -9.39 -7.25
CA GLY A 297 -6.71 -10.14 -7.88
C GLY A 297 -7.14 -11.07 -9.01
N ASN A 298 -6.22 -11.92 -9.44
CA ASN A 298 -6.44 -12.79 -10.61
C ASN A 298 -7.46 -13.91 -10.39
N ALA A 299 -7.80 -14.24 -9.13
CA ALA A 299 -8.86 -15.19 -8.80
C ALA A 299 -10.25 -14.55 -8.68
N ARG A 300 -10.40 -13.26 -9.00
CA ARG A 300 -11.70 -12.59 -8.91
C ARG A 300 -12.74 -13.22 -9.84
N PRO A 301 -14.00 -13.33 -9.41
CA PRO A 301 -15.09 -13.73 -10.29
C PRO A 301 -15.18 -12.79 -11.50
N GLN A 302 -15.13 -13.36 -12.69
CA GLN A 302 -15.27 -12.60 -13.93
C GLN A 302 -16.76 -12.43 -14.25
N SER A 303 -17.16 -11.18 -14.53
CA SER A 303 -18.50 -10.89 -15.06
C SER A 303 -18.70 -11.61 -16.40
N PRO A 304 -19.94 -11.98 -16.78
CA PRO A 304 -20.24 -12.47 -18.13
C PRO A 304 -19.79 -11.52 -19.25
N LEU A 305 -19.65 -10.22 -18.93
CA LEU A 305 -19.15 -9.18 -19.83
C LEU A 305 -17.61 -9.04 -19.82
N TYR A 306 -16.88 -9.94 -19.15
CA TYR A 306 -15.42 -9.88 -19.10
C TYR A 306 -14.81 -10.26 -20.45
N GLY A 307 -14.22 -9.26 -21.10
CA GLY A 307 -13.60 -9.39 -22.41
C GLY A 307 -13.29 -8.02 -23.01
N ILE A 308 -12.50 -8.02 -24.08
CA ILE A 308 -12.35 -6.87 -24.96
C ILE A 308 -13.45 -7.01 -26.02
N TRP A 309 -14.25 -5.97 -26.18
CA TRP A 309 -15.40 -6.00 -27.07
C TRP A 309 -15.31 -4.89 -28.11
N ASN A 310 -15.55 -5.26 -29.37
CA ASN A 310 -15.83 -4.29 -30.40
C ASN A 310 -17.33 -3.98 -30.38
N VAL A 311 -17.70 -2.72 -30.19
CA VAL A 311 -19.10 -2.28 -30.23
C VAL A 311 -19.53 -2.20 -31.69
N THR A 312 -20.54 -3.00 -32.09
CA THR A 312 -21.07 -2.96 -33.47
C THR A 312 -22.25 -1.99 -33.59
N ASP A 313 -23.13 -2.00 -32.60
CA ASP A 313 -24.31 -1.13 -32.55
C ASP A 313 -24.43 -0.50 -31.16
N PHE A 314 -24.62 0.82 -31.14
CA PHE A 314 -24.91 1.59 -29.94
C PHE A 314 -26.21 2.38 -30.17
N THR A 315 -27.23 2.13 -29.35
CA THR A 315 -28.49 2.88 -29.40
C THR A 315 -28.82 3.48 -28.04
N LEU A 316 -29.27 4.73 -28.04
CA LEU A 316 -29.73 5.46 -26.87
C LEU A 316 -31.16 5.93 -27.11
N SER A 317 -32.12 5.49 -26.28
CA SER A 317 -33.54 5.82 -26.46
C SER A 317 -34.06 5.55 -27.88
N GLY A 318 -33.64 4.43 -28.49
CA GLY A 318 -34.03 4.04 -29.84
C GLY A 318 -33.29 4.75 -30.98
N GLN A 319 -32.45 5.74 -30.70
CA GLN A 319 -31.63 6.42 -31.70
C GLN A 319 -30.25 5.74 -31.80
N GLN A 320 -29.89 5.27 -33.00
CA GLN A 320 -28.54 4.75 -33.25
C GLN A 320 -27.54 5.90 -33.22
N LEU A 321 -26.54 5.75 -32.37
CA LEU A 321 -25.43 6.68 -32.24
C LEU A 321 -24.16 5.95 -32.69
N PRO A 322 -23.20 6.65 -33.33
CA PRO A 322 -21.92 6.04 -33.66
C PRO A 322 -21.26 5.52 -32.38
N ALA A 323 -20.78 4.29 -32.42
CA ALA A 323 -19.92 3.77 -31.37
C ALA A 323 -18.71 4.71 -31.25
N LEU A 324 -18.42 5.20 -30.04
CA LEU A 324 -17.28 6.08 -29.78
C LEU A 324 -15.97 5.28 -29.93
N THR A 325 -15.55 5.01 -31.17
CA THR A 325 -14.27 4.38 -31.50
C THR A 325 -13.29 5.35 -32.15
N ASP A 326 -13.75 6.51 -32.63
CA ASP A 326 -12.90 7.44 -33.37
C ASP A 326 -12.47 8.62 -32.48
N PHE A 327 -11.24 8.54 -31.96
CA PHE A 327 -10.40 9.73 -31.81
C PHE A 327 -10.05 10.22 -33.22
N THR A 328 -11.01 10.77 -33.94
CA THR A 328 -10.70 11.51 -35.17
C THR A 328 -10.04 12.82 -34.74
N ASP A 329 -8.85 13.08 -35.29
CA ASP A 329 -8.10 14.34 -35.12
C ASP A 329 -9.07 15.51 -35.21
N THR A 330 -9.27 16.18 -34.09
CA THR A 330 -10.09 17.38 -34.08
C THR A 330 -9.29 18.45 -34.83
N PRO A 331 -9.83 19.10 -35.88
CA PRO A 331 -9.14 20.21 -36.53
C PRO A 331 -8.77 21.25 -35.46
N ALA A 332 -7.57 21.81 -35.56
CA ALA A 332 -6.86 22.61 -34.53
C ALA A 332 -7.60 23.85 -33.95
N ASN A 333 -8.87 24.08 -34.30
CA ASN A 333 -9.68 25.23 -33.88
C ASN A 333 -10.96 24.86 -33.08
N SER A 334 -11.12 23.63 -32.62
CA SER A 334 -12.20 23.29 -31.67
C SER A 334 -11.68 23.31 -30.23
N PRO A 335 -12.37 23.95 -29.27
CA PRO A 335 -11.94 23.96 -27.87
C PRO A 335 -11.90 22.52 -27.36
N ALA A 336 -10.68 22.05 -27.14
CA ALA A 336 -10.39 20.69 -26.72
C ALA A 336 -11.13 20.33 -25.44
N THR A 337 -11.98 19.31 -25.47
CA THR A 337 -12.12 18.41 -24.33
C THR A 337 -12.75 17.07 -24.71
N PRO A 338 -12.14 15.92 -24.38
CA PRO A 338 -12.82 14.63 -24.36
C PRO A 338 -13.78 14.60 -23.15
N GLN A 339 -14.87 15.37 -23.19
CA GLN A 339 -15.81 15.54 -22.07
C GLN A 339 -17.14 14.78 -22.22
N ARG A 340 -17.34 13.96 -23.26
CA ARG A 340 -18.68 13.39 -23.51
C ARG A 340 -19.08 12.22 -22.61
N PHE A 341 -18.16 11.42 -22.07
CA PHE A 341 -18.56 10.32 -21.16
C PHE A 341 -19.11 10.83 -19.82
N ARG A 342 -18.67 12.00 -19.36
CA ARG A 342 -19.13 12.60 -18.09
C ARG A 342 -20.51 13.25 -18.18
N ARG A 343 -21.00 13.53 -19.39
CA ARG A 343 -22.24 14.30 -19.62
C ARG A 343 -23.48 13.43 -19.85
N HIS A 344 -23.31 12.14 -20.15
CA HIS A 344 -24.40 11.27 -20.62
C HIS A 344 -24.75 10.07 -19.73
N LEU A 345 -24.04 9.86 -18.61
CA LEU A 345 -24.59 9.14 -17.46
C LEU A 345 -25.34 10.18 -16.62
N PRO A 346 -26.69 10.24 -16.62
CA PRO A 346 -27.39 11.02 -15.62
C PRO A 346 -26.97 10.46 -14.26
N ARG A 347 -26.70 11.35 -13.29
CA ARG A 347 -26.50 10.97 -11.89
C ARG A 347 -27.58 9.95 -11.52
N LEU A 348 -27.21 8.68 -11.38
CA LEU A 348 -28.04 7.70 -10.67
C LEU A 348 -28.28 8.31 -9.29
N PRO A 349 -29.55 8.60 -8.90
CA PRO A 349 -29.80 9.11 -7.57
C PRO A 349 -29.51 7.97 -6.60
N LEU A 350 -28.38 8.07 -5.90
CA LEU A 350 -28.10 7.31 -4.69
C LEU A 350 -28.89 7.96 -3.54
N ASP A 351 -30.22 7.89 -3.60
CA ASP A 351 -31.09 8.28 -2.49
C ASP A 351 -31.70 6.99 -1.89
N PRO A 352 -31.38 6.64 -0.63
CA PRO A 352 -31.87 5.41 0.00
C PRO A 352 -33.39 5.38 0.22
N ALA A 353 -34.11 6.48 0.00
CA ALA A 353 -35.51 6.63 0.39
C ALA A 353 -36.55 6.28 -0.69
N HIS A 354 -36.16 5.91 -1.92
CA HIS A 354 -37.11 5.59 -2.98
C HIS A 354 -37.15 4.08 -3.35
N PRO A 355 -38.32 3.42 -3.31
CA PRO A 355 -38.45 2.04 -3.79
C PRO A 355 -38.17 1.97 -5.30
N LEU A 356 -37.46 0.93 -5.73
CA LEU A 356 -37.10 0.64 -7.12
C LEU A 356 -38.32 0.79 -8.05
N LEU A 357 -38.38 1.90 -8.78
CA LEU A 357 -39.39 2.12 -9.81
C LEU A 357 -39.17 1.13 -10.97
N PRO A 358 -40.25 0.66 -11.62
CA PRO A 358 -40.14 -0.26 -12.75
C PRO A 358 -39.33 0.36 -13.90
N LEU A 359 -38.57 -0.48 -14.62
CA LEU A 359 -37.65 -0.14 -15.72
C LEU A 359 -38.24 0.78 -16.83
N ASN A 360 -39.58 0.88 -16.92
CA ASN A 360 -40.29 1.71 -17.89
C ASN A 360 -40.67 3.13 -17.37
N HIS A 361 -40.09 3.61 -16.27
CA HIS A 361 -40.35 4.98 -15.81
C HIS A 361 -39.75 6.00 -16.81
N PRO A 362 -40.48 7.07 -17.20
CA PRO A 362 -40.03 8.05 -18.22
C PRO A 362 -38.77 8.86 -17.87
N GLY A 363 -38.12 8.59 -16.73
CA GLY A 363 -36.84 9.14 -16.33
C GLY A 363 -35.64 8.24 -16.64
N TYR A 364 -35.84 6.99 -17.11
CA TYR A 364 -34.75 6.07 -17.45
C TYR A 364 -34.45 6.13 -18.95
N THR A 365 -33.18 6.39 -19.28
CA THR A 365 -32.69 6.33 -20.65
C THR A 365 -32.29 4.89 -20.96
N GLU A 366 -32.94 4.26 -21.94
CA GLU A 366 -32.60 2.92 -22.39
C GLU A 366 -31.30 2.94 -23.20
N ILE A 367 -30.32 2.16 -22.76
CA ILE A 367 -29.02 1.97 -23.43
C ILE A 367 -28.97 0.52 -23.92
N SER A 368 -28.80 0.33 -25.23
CA SER A 368 -28.59 -1.00 -25.82
C SER A 368 -27.26 -1.03 -26.55
N ILE A 369 -26.46 -2.04 -26.23
CA ILE A 369 -25.13 -2.28 -26.82
C ILE A 369 -25.13 -3.71 -27.35
N LYS A 370 -24.90 -3.88 -28.65
CA LYS A 370 -24.68 -5.21 -29.23
C LYS A 370 -23.20 -5.50 -29.32
N PHE A 371 -22.84 -6.70 -28.87
CA PHE A 371 -21.49 -7.24 -28.97
C PHE A 371 -21.47 -8.40 -29.98
N PRO A 372 -20.46 -8.49 -30.85
CA PRO A 372 -20.24 -9.65 -31.69
C PRO A 372 -19.78 -10.85 -30.85
N SER A 373 -19.93 -12.07 -31.38
CA SER A 373 -19.47 -13.28 -30.69
C SER A 373 -17.97 -13.23 -30.43
N ARG A 374 -17.57 -13.69 -29.23
CA ARG A 374 -16.21 -13.62 -28.67
C ARG A 374 -15.17 -14.09 -29.68
N SER A 375 -14.32 -13.19 -30.18
CA SER A 375 -13.12 -13.59 -30.93
C SER A 375 -12.10 -14.17 -29.96
N ARG A 376 -11.87 -15.48 -30.02
CA ARG A 376 -10.69 -16.09 -29.36
C ARG A 376 -9.45 -15.67 -30.17
N GLN A 377 -8.61 -14.82 -29.61
CA GLN A 377 -7.21 -14.71 -30.00
C GLN A 377 -6.35 -15.22 -28.86
#